data_AF-A0A0C9YIT3-F1
#
_entry.id   AF-A0A0C9YIT3-F1
#
_cell.length_a   1.000
_cell.length_b   1.000
_cell.length_c   1.000
_cell.angle_alpha   90.00
_cell.angle_beta   90.00
_cell.angle_gamma   90.00
#
_symmetry.space_group_name_H-M   'P 1'
#
loop_
_entity.id
_entity.type
_entity.pdbx_description
1 polymer ?
#
loop_
_entity_poly.entity_id
_entity_poly.type
_entity_poly.pdbx_seq_one_letter_code
_entity_poly.pdbx_strand_id
1 'polypeptide(L)'
;VGHAKLRTFILETAKGEKRWQQHHKGTYFDVPGPDIVGPYYLVTKGTWIGVLATWMRMAPYINGVKGACYVGVLSVKEGVERMIRAIELGESFVI
;
A
#
# COMPACT_ATOMS: atom_id res chain seq x y z
N VAL A 1 -14.49 16.33 -7.17
CA VAL A 1 -13.28 16.92 -6.57
C VAL A 1 -12.09 16.08 -7.05
N GLY A 2 -11.27 16.61 -7.96
CA GLY A 2 -10.20 15.84 -8.58
C GLY A 2 -9.05 15.67 -7.61
N HIS A 3 -8.79 14.44 -7.14
CA HIS A 3 -7.56 14.14 -6.44
C HIS A 3 -6.39 14.45 -7.39
N ALA A 4 -5.44 15.28 -6.94
CA ALA A 4 -4.21 15.54 -7.67
C ALA A 4 -3.61 14.20 -8.11
N LYS A 5 -3.20 14.10 -9.39
CA LYS A 5 -2.68 12.86 -9.98
C LYS A 5 -1.52 12.36 -9.13
N LEU A 6 -1.73 11.25 -8.40
CA LEU A 6 -0.71 10.68 -7.52
C LEU A 6 0.52 10.34 -8.35
N ARG A 7 1.69 10.80 -7.88
CA ARG A 7 2.96 10.42 -8.51
C ARG A 7 3.29 9.00 -8.07
N THR A 8 3.59 8.16 -9.05
CA THR A 8 4.15 6.82 -8.81
C THR A 8 5.67 6.91 -8.92
N PHE A 9 6.37 6.42 -7.91
CA PHE A 9 7.81 6.28 -7.85
C PHE A 9 8.15 4.81 -8.06
N ILE A 10 9.20 4.54 -8.82
CA ILE A 10 9.74 3.20 -9.00
C ILE A 10 11.06 3.16 -8.27
N LEU A 11 11.12 2.39 -7.20
CA LEU A 11 12.34 2.10 -6.48
C LEU A 11 12.87 0.76 -6.97
N GLU A 12 14.18 0.67 -7.18
CA GLU A 12 14.85 -0.58 -7.50
C GLU A 12 15.69 -0.99 -6.29
N THR A 13 15.49 -2.21 -5.80
CA THR A 13 16.32 -2.74 -4.71
C THR A 13 17.70 -3.10 -5.24
N ALA A 14 18.68 -3.28 -4.33
CA ALA A 14 20.01 -3.78 -4.71
C ALA A 14 20.00 -5.15 -5.42
N LYS A 15 18.87 -5.88 -5.34
CA LYS A 15 18.64 -7.16 -6.01
C LYS A 15 17.94 -7.02 -7.38
N GLY A 16 17.70 -5.79 -7.85
CA GLY A 16 17.00 -5.50 -9.10
C GLY A 16 15.47 -5.60 -9.00
N GLU A 17 14.91 -5.75 -7.80
CA GLU A 17 13.46 -5.84 -7.64
C GLU A 17 12.84 -4.45 -7.72
N LYS A 18 11.86 -4.28 -8.60
CA LYS A 18 11.12 -3.04 -8.74
C LYS A 18 10.01 -2.96 -7.70
N ARG A 19 9.86 -1.80 -7.09
CA ARG A 19 8.84 -1.47 -6.11
C ARG A 19 8.14 -0.19 -6.53
N TRP A 20 6.82 -0.26 -6.65
CA TRP A 20 6.00 0.89 -7.03
C TRP A 20 5.45 1.52 -5.75
N GLN A 21 5.68 2.81 -5.60
CA GLN A 21 5.20 3.59 -4.46
C GLN A 21 4.42 4.79 -4.92
N GLN A 22 3.44 5.19 -4.11
CA GLN A 22 2.76 6.47 -4.25
C GLN A 22 2.98 7.30 -2.98
N HIS A 23 2.78 8.60 -3.11
CA HIS A 23 2.95 9.55 -2.02
C HIS A 23 1.69 10.42 -1.87
N HIS A 24 1.22 10.57 -0.64
CA HIS A 24 0.14 11.48 -0.28
C HIS A 24 0.38 12.09 1.11
N LYS A 25 0.31 13.43 1.23
CA LYS A 25 0.47 14.18 2.48
C LYS A 25 1.67 13.74 3.35
N GLY A 26 2.84 13.56 2.75
CA GLY A 26 4.06 13.15 3.46
C GLY A 26 4.17 11.64 3.73
N THR A 27 3.15 10.86 3.38
CA THR A 27 3.14 9.41 3.58
C THR A 27 3.39 8.70 2.25
N TYR A 28 4.39 7.82 2.24
CA TYR A 28 4.67 6.91 1.14
C TYR A 28 4.00 5.56 1.40
N PHE A 29 3.40 4.98 0.38
CA PHE A 29 2.79 3.67 0.47
C PHE A 29 2.99 2.88 -0.81
N ASP A 30 3.05 1.56 -0.68
CA ASP A 30 3.24 0.67 -1.82
C ASP A 30 1.97 0.49 -2.64
N VAL A 31 2.16 0.23 -3.93
CA VAL A 31 1.12 -0.28 -4.82
C VAL A 31 1.67 -1.43 -5.66
N PRO A 32 0.84 -2.36 -6.14
CA PRO A 32 1.30 -3.38 -7.05
C PRO A 32 1.75 -2.75 -8.37
N GLY A 33 2.75 -3.36 -9.01
CA GLY A 33 3.12 -3.03 -10.37
C GLY A 33 1.97 -3.30 -11.36
N PRO A 34 1.99 -2.69 -12.56
CA PRO A 34 0.88 -2.77 -13.51
C PRO A 34 0.55 -4.20 -13.96
N ASP A 35 1.55 -5.08 -13.98
CA ASP A 35 1.40 -6.48 -14.43
C ASP A 35 1.10 -7.47 -13.28
N ILE A 36 0.96 -6.98 -12.06
CA ILE A 36 0.73 -7.83 -10.88
C ILE A 36 -0.78 -8.01 -10.66
N VAL A 37 -1.23 -9.25 -10.83
CA VAL A 37 -2.62 -9.65 -10.59
C VAL A 37 -2.84 -10.01 -9.11
N GLY A 38 -4.03 -9.70 -8.61
CA GLY A 38 -4.46 -9.96 -7.23
C GLY A 38 -4.57 -11.44 -6.85
N PRO A 39 -5.00 -11.74 -5.61
CA PRO A 39 -5.79 -10.88 -4.73
C PRO A 39 -5.01 -9.68 -4.18
N TYR A 40 -5.72 -8.57 -3.93
CA TYR A 40 -5.15 -7.34 -3.40
C TYR A 40 -5.59 -7.10 -1.96
N TYR A 41 -4.67 -6.57 -1.15
CA TYR A 41 -4.90 -6.24 0.25
C TYR A 41 -4.45 -4.81 0.51
N LEU A 42 -5.34 -4.01 1.08
CA LEU A 42 -4.98 -2.72 1.67
C LEU A 42 -4.46 -2.97 3.08
N VAL A 43 -3.27 -2.47 3.39
CA VAL A 43 -2.69 -2.43 4.73
C VAL A 43 -2.53 -0.98 5.13
N THR A 44 -3.28 -0.52 6.13
CA THR A 44 -3.15 0.85 6.68
C THR A 44 -2.29 0.88 7.92
N LYS A 45 -2.08 -0.26 8.59
CA LYS A 45 -1.16 -0.38 9.72
C LYS A 45 -0.38 -1.69 9.70
N GLY A 46 0.94 -1.58 9.74
CA GLY A 46 1.90 -2.69 9.67
C GLY A 46 3.35 -2.19 9.78
N THR A 47 4.32 -3.09 9.66
CA THR A 47 5.72 -2.66 9.39
C THR A 47 5.89 -2.16 7.95
N TRP A 48 4.88 -2.41 7.12
CA TRP A 48 4.72 -1.82 5.81
C TRP A 48 3.25 -1.53 5.50
N ILE A 49 2.98 -0.46 4.76
CA ILE A 49 1.64 -0.02 4.40
C ILE A 49 1.49 0.17 2.89
N GLY A 50 0.26 0.04 2.39
CA GLY A 50 -0.07 0.22 0.98
C GLY A 50 -1.08 -0.80 0.47
N VAL A 51 -1.18 -0.89 -0.84
CA VAL A 51 -1.91 -1.94 -1.54
C VAL A 51 -0.90 -3.00 -1.96
N LEU A 52 -1.03 -4.20 -1.40
CA LEU A 52 -0.12 -5.31 -1.61
C LEU A 52 -0.84 -6.45 -2.33
N ALA A 53 -0.16 -7.07 -3.28
CA ALA A 53 -0.68 -8.24 -3.98
C ALA A 53 -0.26 -9.52 -3.28
N THR A 54 -1.15 -10.51 -3.22
CA THR A 54 -0.98 -11.83 -2.60
C THR A 54 -0.82 -11.80 -1.09
N TRP A 55 -1.34 -12.84 -0.42
CA TRP A 55 -1.14 -13.04 1.01
C TRP A 55 0.34 -13.20 1.37
N MET A 56 1.10 -13.95 0.56
CA MET A 56 2.50 -14.27 0.82
C MET A 56 3.40 -13.03 0.91
N ARG A 57 3.13 -11.99 0.11
CA ARG A 57 3.87 -10.72 0.18
C ARG A 57 3.40 -9.83 1.32
N MET A 58 2.13 -9.92 1.71
CA MET A 58 1.54 -9.04 2.71
C MET A 58 1.75 -9.54 4.14
N ALA A 59 1.62 -10.86 4.37
CA ALA A 59 1.67 -11.47 5.68
C ALA A 59 2.90 -11.09 6.53
N PRO A 60 4.13 -11.02 5.96
CA PRO A 60 5.31 -10.60 6.73
C PRO A 60 5.20 -9.20 7.35
N TYR A 61 4.37 -8.31 6.79
CA TYR A 61 4.26 -6.92 7.24
C TYR A 61 3.19 -6.70 8.33
N ILE A 62 2.34 -7.69 8.56
CA ILE A 62 1.25 -7.61 9.53
C ILE A 62 1.37 -8.64 10.65
N ASN A 63 2.03 -9.77 10.41
CA ASN A 63 2.16 -10.82 11.39
C ASN A 63 3.01 -10.35 12.58
N GLY A 64 2.48 -10.51 13.79
CA GLY A 64 3.12 -10.05 15.03
C GLY A 64 3.01 -8.55 15.29
N VAL A 65 2.39 -7.76 14.40
CA VAL A 65 2.19 -6.32 14.58
C VAL A 65 0.91 -6.06 15.37
N LYS A 66 1.04 -5.49 16.57
CA LYS A 66 -0.09 -5.22 17.46
C LYS A 66 -1.09 -4.26 16.82
N GLY A 67 -2.31 -4.76 16.60
CA GLY A 67 -3.38 -4.00 15.97
C GLY A 67 -3.06 -3.62 14.52
N ALA A 68 -2.38 -4.51 13.78
CA ALA A 68 -2.29 -4.42 12.33
C ALA A 68 -3.69 -4.25 11.72
N CYS A 69 -3.79 -3.44 10.68
CA CYS A 69 -5.05 -3.16 10.01
C CYS A 69 -4.90 -3.46 8.52
N TYR A 70 -5.66 -4.45 8.04
CA TYR A 70 -5.68 -4.84 6.65
C TYR A 70 -7.07 -5.28 6.20
N VAL A 71 -7.36 -5.16 4.91
CA VAL A 71 -8.60 -5.62 4.30
C VAL A 71 -8.37 -6.01 2.84
N GLY A 72 -9.09 -7.03 2.36
CA GLY A 72 -9.11 -7.37 0.94
C GLY A 72 -9.82 -6.27 0.13
N VAL A 73 -9.32 -5.97 -1.07
CA VAL A 73 -9.93 -5.01 -2.01
C VAL A 73 -10.03 -5.63 -3.39
N LEU A 74 -11.02 -5.21 -4.19
CA LEU A 74 -11.30 -5.78 -5.50
C LEU A 74 -10.34 -5.26 -6.57
N SER A 75 -9.73 -4.10 -6.35
CA SER A 75 -8.80 -3.48 -7.30
C SER A 75 -7.75 -2.62 -6.63
N VAL A 76 -6.64 -2.38 -7.34
CA VAL A 76 -5.60 -1.43 -6.89
C VAL A 76 -6.17 -0.03 -6.73
N LYS A 77 -7.05 0.40 -7.65
CA LYS A 77 -7.69 1.72 -7.60
C LYS A 77 -8.49 1.91 -6.30
N GLU A 78 -9.35 0.96 -5.97
CA GLU A 78 -10.13 0.97 -4.72
C GLU A 78 -9.21 1.02 -3.48
N GLY A 79 -8.15 0.20 -3.47
CA GLY A 79 -7.18 0.20 -2.38
C GLY A 79 -6.46 1.54 -2.22
N VAL A 80 -6.07 2.18 -3.33
CA VAL A 80 -5.43 3.49 -3.34
C VAL A 80 -6.37 4.58 -2.81
N GLU A 81 -7.62 4.61 -3.27
CA GLU A 81 -8.63 5.57 -2.79
C GLU A 81 -8.86 5.44 -1.27
N ARG A 82 -8.94 4.22 -0.77
CA ARG A 82 -9.09 3.96 0.68
C ARG A 82 -7.82 4.29 1.47
N MET A 83 -6.64 4.05 0.91
CA MET A 83 -5.37 4.43 1.54
C MET A 83 -5.27 5.95 1.69
N ILE A 84 -5.60 6.71 0.64
CA ILE A 84 -5.65 8.17 0.70
C ILE A 84 -6.57 8.62 1.84
N ARG A 85 -7.78 8.04 1.92
CA ARG A 85 -8.72 8.36 2.99
C ARG A 85 -8.15 8.05 4.37
N ALA A 86 -7.49 6.91 4.54
CA ALA A 86 -6.84 6.56 5.80
C ALA A 86 -5.74 7.56 6.19
N ILE A 87 -4.93 8.01 5.22
CA ILE A 87 -3.92 9.06 5.44
C ILE A 87 -4.58 10.39 5.83
N GLU A 88 -5.66 10.79 5.16
CA GLU A 88 -6.39 12.02 5.48
C GLU A 88 -7.02 12.02 6.87
N LEU A 89 -7.43 10.85 7.37
CA LEU A 89 -7.98 10.65 8.70
C LEU A 89 -6.91 10.44 9.78
N GLY A 90 -5.64 10.31 9.42
CA GLY A 90 -4.57 9.98 10.36
C GLY A 90 -4.61 8.53 10.85
N GLU A 91 -5.21 7.63 10.07
CA GLU A 91 -5.38 6.20 10.37
C GLU A 91 -4.34 5.30 9.68
N SER A 92 -3.30 5.89 9.09
CA SER A 92 -2.17 5.18 8.48
C SER A 92 -0.94 5.18 9.40
N PHE A 93 -0.41 4.00 9.72
CA PHE A 93 0.70 3.84 10.66
C PHE A 93 1.74 2.82 10.16
N VAL A 94 2.98 3.27 10.02
CA VAL A 94 4.15 2.38 9.89
C VAL A 94 4.75 2.20 11.28
N ILE A 95 4.94 0.96 11.72
CA ILE A 95 5.53 0.60 13.01
C ILE A 95 6.99 0.20 12.84
#